data_AF-A0A8H3KJ61-F1
#
_entry.id   AF-A0A8H3KJ61-F1
#
_cell.length_a   1.000
_cell.length_b   1.000
_cell.length_c   1.000
_cell.angle_alpha   90.00
_cell.angle_beta   90.00
_cell.angle_gamma   90.00
#
_symmetry.space_group_name_H-M   'P 1'
#
loop_
_entity.id
_entity.type
_entity.pdbx_description
1 polymer ?
#
loop_
_entity_poly.entity_id
_entity_poly.type
_entity_poly.pdbx_seq_one_letter_code
_entity_poly.pdbx_strand_id
1 'polypeptide(L)'
;MSPTTRPTVLLIHGAWHRSCAWNHLIPDLESLGYFTATVDLPSTSGIPGKTQLDDVNHVRVTLEQMIAEKKEVVVLAHSYGGPIGCGGIAGLSAQERAQKNLPGGVVGFINLCGYIFPGGMDQGAVIESVGGLPYVTWDTPSPGLFVAKDPGGLLYQPDVPKDLADWALS
;
A
#
# COMPACT_ATOMS: atom_id res chain seq x y z
N MET A 1 4.74 -13.83 32.27
CA MET A 1 5.03 -13.11 31.02
C MET A 1 3.73 -12.47 30.57
N SER A 2 3.68 -11.15 30.39
CA SER A 2 2.49 -10.50 29.82
C SER A 2 2.25 -11.08 28.42
N PRO A 3 1.00 -11.37 28.01
CA PRO A 3 0.75 -11.82 26.66
C PRO A 3 1.28 -10.76 25.69
N THR A 4 2.22 -11.13 24.83
CA THR A 4 2.68 -10.28 23.74
C THR A 4 1.53 -10.11 22.78
N THR A 5 0.89 -8.94 22.79
CA THR A 5 -0.14 -8.58 21.82
C THR A 5 0.44 -8.69 20.42
N ARG A 6 -0.24 -9.41 19.52
CA ARG A 6 0.16 -9.51 18.11
C ARG A 6 0.15 -8.11 17.48
N PRO A 7 1.12 -7.78 16.60
CA PRO A 7 1.10 -6.50 15.91
C PRO A 7 -0.13 -6.39 15.00
N THR A 8 -0.59 -5.16 14.74
CA THR A 8 -1.61 -4.91 13.72
C THR A 8 -0.96 -4.94 12.34
N VAL A 9 -1.60 -5.60 11.36
CA VAL A 9 -1.14 -5.61 9.97
C VAL A 9 -1.84 -4.49 9.21
N LEU A 10 -1.10 -3.46 8.80
CA LEU A 10 -1.59 -2.41 7.90
C LEU A 10 -1.38 -2.87 6.45
N LEU A 11 -2.47 -3.00 5.71
CA LEU A 11 -2.52 -3.50 4.34
C LEU A 11 -2.67 -2.34 3.36
N ILE A 12 -1.68 -2.16 2.48
CA ILE A 12 -1.62 -1.11 1.47
C ILE A 12 -1.75 -1.73 0.08
N HIS A 13 -2.81 -1.39 -0.64
CA HIS A 13 -3.09 -1.94 -1.98
C HIS A 13 -2.19 -1.33 -3.08
N GLY A 14 -2.25 -1.93 -4.27
CA GLY A 14 -1.52 -1.48 -5.46
C GLY A 14 -2.30 -0.45 -6.31
N ALA A 15 -1.75 -0.08 -7.46
CA ALA A 15 -2.41 0.82 -8.42
C ALA A 15 -3.66 0.14 -9.00
N TRP A 16 -4.70 0.93 -9.29
CA TRP A 16 -6.00 0.44 -9.80
C TRP A 16 -6.72 -0.56 -8.89
N HIS A 17 -6.39 -0.58 -7.60
CA HIS A 17 -7.08 -1.38 -6.59
C HIS A 17 -7.60 -0.48 -5.48
N ARG A 18 -8.39 -1.07 -4.58
CA ARG A 18 -8.86 -0.49 -3.31
C ARG A 18 -8.54 -1.42 -2.16
N SER A 19 -8.83 -0.97 -0.94
CA SER A 19 -8.73 -1.75 0.29
C SER A 19 -9.49 -3.09 0.23
N CYS A 20 -10.61 -3.14 -0.53
CA CYS A 20 -11.41 -4.36 -0.70
C CYS A 20 -10.63 -5.54 -1.31
N ALA A 21 -9.53 -5.30 -2.02
CA ALA A 21 -8.66 -6.36 -2.55
C ALA A 21 -8.09 -7.28 -1.46
N TRP A 22 -8.13 -6.84 -0.19
CA TRP A 22 -7.69 -7.61 0.96
C TRP A 22 -8.79 -8.42 1.64
N ASN A 23 -10.05 -8.36 1.19
CA ASN A 23 -11.17 -8.99 1.92
C ASN A 23 -11.03 -10.52 2.04
N HIS A 24 -10.26 -11.17 1.17
CA HIS A 24 -9.97 -12.60 1.30
C HIS A 24 -8.80 -12.88 2.26
N LEU A 25 -7.84 -11.97 2.38
CA LEU A 25 -6.67 -12.13 3.26
C LEU A 25 -6.98 -11.75 4.72
N ILE A 26 -7.84 -10.74 4.93
CA ILE A 26 -8.17 -10.22 6.26
C ILE A 26 -8.69 -11.34 7.19
N PRO A 27 -9.69 -12.15 6.80
CA PRO A 27 -10.20 -13.22 7.65
C PRO A 27 -9.12 -14.24 8.03
N ASP A 28 -8.23 -14.57 7.11
CA ASP A 28 -7.14 -15.51 7.37
C ASP A 28 -6.15 -14.94 8.41
N LEU A 29 -5.76 -13.67 8.28
CA LEU A 29 -4.90 -13.00 9.26
C LEU A 29 -5.57 -12.91 10.64
N GLU A 30 -6.85 -12.58 10.68
CA GLU A 30 -7.63 -12.48 11.92
C GLU A 30 -7.82 -13.84 12.59
N SER A 31 -8.01 -14.91 11.82
CA SER A 31 -8.08 -16.29 12.34
C SER A 31 -6.78 -16.72 13.01
N LEU A 32 -5.64 -16.16 12.59
CA LEU A 32 -4.32 -16.37 13.19
C LEU A 32 -4.07 -15.44 14.40
N GLY A 33 -5.04 -14.60 14.77
CA GLY A 33 -5.01 -13.71 15.92
C GLY A 33 -4.33 -12.36 15.67
N TYR A 34 -4.09 -11.98 14.41
CA TYR A 34 -3.63 -10.63 14.07
C TYR A 34 -4.81 -9.67 13.99
N PHE A 35 -4.59 -8.41 14.39
CA PHE A 35 -5.48 -7.33 14.00
C PHE A 35 -5.12 -6.85 12.60
N THR A 36 -6.11 -6.39 11.83
CA THR A 36 -5.88 -5.84 10.49
C THR A 36 -6.37 -4.40 10.39
N ALA A 37 -5.75 -3.64 9.49
CA ALA A 37 -6.19 -2.33 9.07
C ALA A 37 -5.89 -2.17 7.57
N THR A 38 -6.70 -1.40 6.86
CA THR A 38 -6.50 -1.11 5.44
C THR A 38 -6.49 0.40 5.21
N VAL A 39 -5.89 0.82 4.11
CA VAL A 39 -5.97 2.21 3.62
C VAL A 39 -6.46 2.20 2.18
N ASP A 40 -7.22 3.22 1.81
CA ASP A 40 -7.54 3.54 0.42
C ASP A 40 -6.67 4.72 -0.02
N LEU A 41 -5.78 4.48 -0.97
CA LEU A 41 -4.81 5.47 -1.40
C LEU A 41 -5.51 6.62 -2.18
N PRO A 42 -5.35 7.89 -1.77
CA PRO A 42 -5.99 9.04 -2.42
C PRO A 42 -5.86 9.08 -3.95
N SER A 43 -4.67 8.77 -4.50
CA SER A 43 -4.44 8.81 -5.95
C SER A 43 -5.23 7.75 -6.73
N THR A 44 -5.61 6.65 -6.07
CA THR A 44 -6.38 5.56 -6.68
C THR A 44 -7.89 5.75 -6.59
N SER A 45 -8.35 6.79 -5.88
CA SER A 45 -9.76 7.12 -5.70
C SER A 45 -10.37 7.87 -6.90
N GLY A 46 -9.64 8.02 -8.02
CA GLY A 46 -10.12 8.72 -9.21
C GLY A 46 -10.21 10.24 -9.04
N ILE A 47 -9.44 10.83 -8.12
CA ILE A 47 -9.38 12.27 -7.88
C ILE A 47 -8.19 12.85 -8.65
N PRO A 48 -8.41 13.66 -9.71
CA PRO A 48 -7.32 14.27 -10.46
C PRO A 48 -6.42 15.14 -9.57
N GLY A 49 -5.13 15.16 -9.89
CA GLY A 49 -4.13 15.99 -9.19
C GLY A 49 -3.61 15.40 -7.87
N LYS A 50 -4.08 14.21 -7.46
CA LYS A 50 -3.47 13.46 -6.36
C LYS A 50 -2.15 12.83 -6.80
N THR A 51 -1.18 12.86 -5.91
CA THR A 51 0.20 12.46 -6.16
C THR A 51 0.63 11.32 -5.25
N GLN A 52 1.79 10.74 -5.54
CA GLN A 52 2.42 9.75 -4.65
C GLN A 52 2.69 10.33 -3.25
N LEU A 53 2.93 11.65 -3.15
CA LEU A 53 3.13 12.30 -1.85
C LEU A 53 1.84 12.37 -1.03
N ASP A 54 0.69 12.57 -1.68
CA ASP A 54 -0.62 12.48 -0.99
C ASP A 54 -0.82 11.08 -0.39
N ASP A 55 -0.46 10.03 -1.13
CA ASP A 55 -0.58 8.65 -0.69
C ASP A 55 0.39 8.34 0.47
N VAL A 56 1.65 8.76 0.35
CA VAL A 56 2.66 8.62 1.41
C VAL A 56 2.19 9.31 2.70
N ASN A 57 1.69 10.55 2.58
CA ASN A 57 1.18 11.30 3.71
C ASN A 57 -0.06 10.63 4.32
N HIS A 58 -0.95 10.08 3.50
CA HIS A 58 -2.12 9.36 4.00
C HIS A 58 -1.72 8.12 4.83
N VAL A 59 -0.84 7.27 4.28
CA VAL A 59 -0.28 6.11 5.00
C VAL A 59 0.42 6.53 6.29
N ARG A 60 1.21 7.60 6.23
CA ARG A 60 1.92 8.13 7.39
C ARG A 60 0.97 8.55 8.51
N VAL A 61 -0.07 9.32 8.18
CA VAL A 61 -1.06 9.78 9.17
C VAL A 61 -1.78 8.58 9.80
N THR A 62 -2.16 7.57 9.01
CA THR A 62 -2.77 6.34 9.52
C THR A 62 -1.83 5.62 10.50
N LEU A 63 -0.55 5.47 10.14
CA LEU A 63 0.44 4.86 11.03
C LEU A 63 0.63 5.65 12.32
N GLU A 64 0.76 6.97 12.23
CA GLU A 64 0.92 7.84 13.40
C GLU A 64 -0.27 7.73 14.36
N GLN A 65 -1.51 7.62 13.85
CA GLN A 65 -2.71 7.36 14.65
C GLN A 65 -2.64 6.01 15.38
N MET A 66 -2.31 4.93 14.66
CA MET A 66 -2.17 3.60 15.26
C MET A 66 -1.06 3.56 16.33
N ILE A 67 0.06 4.22 16.06
CA ILE A 67 1.21 4.29 16.95
C ILE A 67 0.91 5.17 18.18
N ALA A 68 0.09 6.21 18.05
CA ALA A 68 -0.37 7.02 19.19
C ALA A 68 -1.18 6.18 20.20
N GLU A 69 -1.86 5.14 19.74
CA GLU A 69 -2.51 4.11 20.57
C GLU A 69 -1.52 3.06 21.12
N LYS A 70 -0.20 3.30 20.99
CA LYS A 70 0.89 2.44 21.44
C LYS A 70 0.95 1.08 20.73
N LYS A 71 0.35 0.95 19.55
CA LYS A 71 0.36 -0.30 18.76
C LYS A 71 1.73 -0.55 18.12
N GLU A 72 2.08 -1.82 18.01
CA GLU A 72 3.08 -2.31 17.07
C GLU A 72 2.40 -2.63 15.74
N VAL A 73 3.04 -2.25 14.64
CA VAL A 73 2.46 -2.37 13.29
C VAL A 73 3.41 -3.10 12.35
N VAL A 74 2.90 -4.09 11.63
CA VAL A 74 3.54 -4.63 10.42
C VAL A 74 2.87 -3.99 9.23
N VAL A 75 3.64 -3.37 8.35
CA VAL A 75 3.11 -2.79 7.10
C VAL A 75 3.32 -3.79 5.99
N LEU A 76 2.25 -4.21 5.32
CA LEU A 76 2.29 -5.02 4.11
C LEU A 76 1.81 -4.15 2.94
N ALA A 77 2.68 -4.00 1.96
CA ALA A 77 2.44 -3.11 0.83
C ALA A 77 2.58 -3.86 -0.50
N HIS A 78 1.55 -3.81 -1.33
CA HIS A 78 1.49 -4.50 -2.61
C HIS A 78 1.81 -3.59 -3.79
N SER A 79 2.69 -4.03 -4.70
CA SER A 79 2.94 -3.36 -6.00
C SER A 79 3.24 -1.87 -5.84
N TYR A 80 2.45 -0.97 -6.44
CA TYR A 80 2.47 0.49 -6.24
C TYR A 80 2.55 0.90 -4.77
N GLY A 81 1.89 0.18 -3.88
CA GLY A 81 1.92 0.44 -2.45
C GLY A 81 3.31 0.31 -1.83
N GLY A 82 4.24 -0.44 -2.43
CA GLY A 82 5.60 -0.65 -1.90
C GLY A 82 6.35 0.65 -1.62
N PRO A 83 6.66 1.46 -2.66
CA PRO A 83 7.27 2.79 -2.49
C PRO A 83 6.48 3.72 -1.57
N ILE A 84 5.15 3.67 -1.62
CA ILE A 84 4.28 4.48 -0.75
C ILE A 84 4.45 4.09 0.72
N GLY A 85 4.46 2.79 1.01
CA GLY A 85 4.70 2.24 2.33
C GLY A 85 6.10 2.61 2.84
N CYS A 86 7.13 2.48 2.00
CA CYS A 86 8.50 2.91 2.32
C CYS A 86 8.57 4.39 2.73
N GLY A 87 7.91 5.28 1.97
CA GLY A 87 7.83 6.70 2.32
C GLY A 87 7.07 6.93 3.62
N GLY A 88 5.97 6.21 3.84
CA GLY A 88 5.10 6.36 5.01
C GLY A 88 5.77 5.95 6.33
N ILE A 89 6.59 4.89 6.31
CA ILE A 89 7.21 4.33 7.53
C ILE A 89 8.46 5.07 8.01
N ALA A 90 9.03 5.98 7.21
CA ALA A 90 10.30 6.62 7.51
C ALA A 90 10.30 7.30 8.89
N GLY A 91 11.24 6.92 9.77
CA GLY A 91 11.37 7.45 11.13
C GLY A 91 10.31 6.95 12.13
N LEU A 92 9.47 5.99 11.76
CA LEU A 92 8.39 5.45 12.60
C LEU A 92 8.69 4.04 13.15
N SER A 93 9.89 3.51 12.97
CA SER A 93 10.20 2.16 13.47
C SER A 93 10.12 2.10 14.99
N ALA A 94 9.70 0.96 15.52
CA ALA A 94 9.68 0.71 16.96
C ALA A 94 11.08 0.88 17.58
N GLN A 95 12.14 0.54 16.82
CA GLN A 95 13.53 0.72 17.25
C GLN A 95 13.90 2.20 17.42
N GLU A 96 13.65 3.05 16.42
CA GLU A 96 13.93 4.49 16.49
C GLU A 96 13.12 5.18 17.59
N ARG A 97 11.90 4.72 17.81
CA ARG A 97 11.01 5.24 18.85
C ARG A 97 11.45 4.82 20.26
N ALA A 98 11.89 3.58 20.43
CA ALA A 98 12.42 3.08 21.70
C ALA A 98 13.65 3.89 22.16
N GLN A 99 14.51 4.32 21.24
CA GLN A 99 15.64 5.21 21.55
C GLN A 99 15.21 6.56 22.15
N LYS A 100 13.96 6.97 21.91
CA LYS A 100 13.33 8.19 22.44
C LYS A 100 12.37 7.92 23.60
N ASN A 101 12.37 6.70 24.16
CA ASN A 101 11.42 6.25 25.19
C ASN A 101 9.94 6.37 24.76
N LEU A 102 9.66 6.24 23.46
CA LEU A 102 8.31 6.28 22.91
C LEU A 102 7.80 4.85 22.63
N PRO A 103 6.59 4.48 23.07
CA PRO A 103 6.02 3.15 22.82
C PRO A 103 5.47 3.01 21.39
N GLY A 104 5.25 1.75 20.99
CA GLY A 104 4.71 1.41 19.67
C GLY A 104 5.66 1.76 18.53
N GLY A 105 5.22 1.45 17.30
CA GLY A 105 6.01 1.71 16.10
C GLY A 105 5.87 0.62 15.06
N VAL A 106 6.50 0.85 13.91
CA VAL A 106 6.58 -0.16 12.85
C VAL A 106 7.63 -1.20 13.23
N VAL A 107 7.20 -2.47 13.32
CA VAL A 107 8.05 -3.62 13.69
C VAL A 107 8.46 -4.47 12.49
N GLY A 108 7.82 -4.26 11.34
CA GLY A 108 8.16 -4.96 10.10
C GLY A 108 7.54 -4.32 8.87
N PHE A 109 8.20 -4.52 7.73
CA PHE A 109 7.72 -4.11 6.41
C PHE A 109 7.78 -5.30 5.46
N ILE A 110 6.65 -5.62 4.84
CA ILE A 110 6.48 -6.69 3.87
C ILE A 110 6.19 -6.03 2.52
N ASN A 111 7.16 -6.07 1.63
CA ASN A 111 6.98 -5.60 0.26
C ASN A 111 6.51 -6.77 -0.63
N LEU A 112 5.22 -6.81 -0.94
CA LEU A 112 4.60 -7.86 -1.75
C LEU A 112 4.56 -7.44 -3.21
N CYS A 113 5.37 -8.06 -4.07
CA CYS A 113 5.42 -7.74 -5.50
C CYS A 113 5.59 -6.24 -5.81
N GLY A 114 6.15 -5.47 -4.87
CA GLY A 114 6.33 -4.03 -4.96
C GLY A 114 7.75 -3.65 -5.34
N TYR A 115 7.92 -2.41 -5.77
CA TYR A 115 9.24 -1.86 -6.07
C TYR A 115 9.95 -1.36 -4.81
N ILE A 116 11.26 -1.57 -4.75
CA ILE A 116 12.14 -0.93 -3.76
C ILE A 116 13.11 -0.07 -4.56
N PHE A 117 12.95 1.25 -4.48
CA PHE A 117 13.77 2.19 -5.21
C PHE A 117 14.98 2.64 -4.39
N PRO A 118 16.11 2.98 -5.04
CA PRO A 118 17.19 3.71 -4.39
C PRO A 118 16.70 5.03 -3.81
N GLY A 119 17.35 5.48 -2.73
CA GLY A 119 17.03 6.78 -2.12
C GLY A 119 17.12 7.93 -3.12
N GLY A 120 16.09 8.79 -3.14
CA GLY A 120 16.00 9.94 -4.05
C GLY A 120 15.31 9.65 -5.39
N MET A 121 14.83 8.42 -5.62
CA MET A 121 14.07 8.04 -6.81
C MET A 121 12.60 7.80 -6.48
N ASP A 122 11.70 8.48 -7.17
CA ASP A 122 10.27 8.19 -7.15
C ASP A 122 9.86 7.30 -8.34
N GLN A 123 8.60 6.86 -8.34
CA GLN A 123 8.12 5.98 -9.41
C GLN A 123 7.96 6.71 -10.74
N GLY A 124 7.71 8.02 -10.70
CA GLY A 124 7.64 8.86 -11.89
C GLY A 124 8.96 8.83 -12.67
N ALA A 125 10.09 8.98 -11.97
CA ALA A 125 11.42 8.89 -12.56
C ALA A 125 11.66 7.52 -13.24
N VAL A 126 11.19 6.42 -12.64
CA VAL A 126 11.28 5.08 -13.24
C VAL A 126 10.42 4.99 -14.49
N ILE A 127 9.16 5.46 -14.43
CA ILE A 127 8.23 5.50 -15.56
C ILE A 127 8.84 6.28 -16.73
N GLU A 128 9.40 7.46 -16.48
CA GLU A 128 10.07 8.27 -17.49
C GLU A 128 11.26 7.54 -18.10
N SER A 129 12.09 6.89 -17.27
CA SER A 129 13.29 6.18 -17.73
C SER A 129 12.99 5.00 -18.68
N VAL A 130 11.81 4.38 -18.56
CA VAL A 130 11.36 3.28 -19.43
C VAL A 130 10.53 3.75 -20.63
N GLY A 131 10.41 5.07 -20.83
CA GLY A 131 9.66 5.65 -21.95
C GLY A 131 8.15 5.73 -21.72
N GLY A 132 7.71 5.77 -20.46
CA GLY A 132 6.30 5.81 -20.07
C GLY A 132 5.68 4.42 -19.89
N LEU A 133 4.36 4.38 -19.77
CA LEU A 133 3.60 3.14 -19.57
C LEU A 133 2.80 2.80 -20.84
N PRO A 134 3.29 1.93 -21.74
CA PRO A 134 2.60 1.64 -23.00
C PRO A 134 1.25 0.92 -22.82
N TYR A 135 1.03 0.33 -21.64
CA TYR A 135 -0.17 -0.41 -21.27
C TYR A 135 -1.25 0.46 -20.59
N VAL A 136 -1.05 1.77 -20.43
CA VAL A 136 -2.07 2.68 -19.86
C VAL A 136 -2.67 3.60 -20.92
N THR A 137 -3.88 4.06 -20.65
CA THR A 137 -4.54 5.14 -21.37
C THR A 137 -4.52 6.39 -20.50
N TRP A 138 -3.83 7.42 -20.96
CA TRP A 138 -3.74 8.71 -20.29
C TRP A 138 -5.04 9.52 -20.43
N ASP A 139 -5.21 10.49 -19.54
CA ASP A 139 -6.35 11.41 -19.46
C ASP A 139 -7.72 10.69 -19.46
N THR A 140 -7.76 9.54 -18.81
CA THR A 140 -8.94 8.67 -18.72
C THR A 140 -9.15 8.26 -17.26
N PRO A 141 -10.36 8.40 -16.70
CA PRO A 141 -11.60 8.89 -17.32
C PRO A 141 -11.67 10.41 -17.52
N SER A 142 -10.67 11.16 -17.05
CA SER A 142 -10.59 12.62 -17.18
C SER A 142 -9.13 13.08 -17.19
N PRO A 143 -8.86 14.35 -17.59
CA PRO A 143 -7.50 14.87 -17.64
C PRO A 143 -6.75 14.73 -16.30
N GLY A 144 -5.51 14.27 -16.37
CA GLY A 144 -4.66 14.03 -15.20
C GLY A 144 -4.87 12.70 -14.48
N LEU A 145 -5.68 11.79 -15.04
CA LEU A 145 -5.82 10.40 -14.60
C LEU A 145 -5.32 9.43 -15.69
N PHE A 146 -4.98 8.20 -15.29
CA PHE A 146 -4.71 7.13 -16.24
C PHE A 146 -5.18 5.77 -15.71
N VAL A 147 -5.61 4.93 -16.64
CA VAL A 147 -6.09 3.56 -16.36
C VAL A 147 -5.32 2.54 -17.20
N ALA A 148 -5.17 1.32 -16.72
CA ALA A 148 -4.66 0.23 -17.54
C ALA A 148 -5.62 -0.04 -18.72
N LYS A 149 -5.09 -0.32 -19.91
CA LYS A 149 -5.86 -0.63 -21.13
C LYS A 149 -6.66 -1.93 -20.99
N ASP A 150 -6.05 -2.93 -20.37
CA ASP A 150 -6.63 -4.23 -20.06
C ASP A 150 -6.13 -4.68 -18.67
N PRO A 151 -6.73 -4.18 -17.57
CA PRO A 151 -6.26 -4.50 -16.22
C PRO A 151 -6.38 -6.00 -15.91
N GLY A 152 -7.40 -6.67 -16.44
CA GLY A 152 -7.60 -8.12 -16.27
C GLY A 152 -6.47 -8.92 -16.93
N GLY A 153 -6.18 -8.62 -18.19
CA GLY A 153 -5.08 -9.24 -18.93
C GLY A 153 -3.71 -8.92 -18.35
N LEU A 154 -3.51 -7.69 -17.86
CA LEU A 154 -2.23 -7.22 -17.33
C LEU A 154 -1.88 -7.82 -15.97
N LEU A 155 -2.88 -7.98 -15.08
CA LEU A 155 -2.63 -8.24 -13.66
C LEU A 155 -3.04 -9.64 -13.20
N TYR A 156 -3.93 -10.33 -13.92
CA TYR A 156 -4.61 -11.53 -13.42
C TYR A 156 -4.54 -12.72 -14.37
N GLN A 157 -4.48 -12.49 -15.69
CA GLN A 157 -4.39 -13.58 -16.65
C GLN A 157 -2.96 -14.13 -16.78
N PRO A 158 -2.80 -15.44 -17.06
CA PRO A 158 -3.85 -16.44 -17.25
C PRO A 158 -4.31 -17.13 -15.96
N ASP A 159 -3.72 -16.79 -14.82
CA ASP A 159 -3.76 -17.62 -13.61
C ASP A 159 -5.04 -17.45 -12.77
N VAL A 160 -5.74 -16.33 -12.93
CA VAL A 160 -6.88 -15.96 -12.09
C VAL A 160 -8.20 -16.00 -12.90
N PRO A 161 -9.23 -16.70 -12.40
CA PRO A 161 -10.57 -16.69 -13.00
C PRO A 161 -11.13 -15.27 -13.20
N LYS A 162 -11.90 -15.08 -14.28
CA LYS A 162 -12.38 -13.75 -14.68
C LYS A 162 -13.24 -13.08 -13.59
N ASP A 163 -14.12 -13.82 -12.95
CA ASP A 163 -14.97 -13.33 -11.88
C ASP A 163 -14.16 -12.81 -10.67
N LEU A 164 -13.09 -13.51 -10.31
CA LEU A 164 -12.20 -13.08 -9.24
C LEU A 164 -11.36 -11.86 -9.65
N ALA A 165 -10.91 -11.80 -10.91
CA ALA A 165 -10.23 -10.63 -11.45
C ALA A 165 -11.15 -9.39 -11.50
N ASP A 166 -12.38 -9.56 -11.96
CA ASP A 166 -13.39 -8.48 -12.00
C ASP A 166 -13.71 -7.96 -10.59
N TRP A 167 -13.80 -8.85 -9.60
CA TRP A 167 -13.98 -8.46 -8.19
C TRP A 167 -12.80 -7.62 -7.68
N ALA A 168 -11.57 -8.06 -7.94
CA ALA A 168 -10.38 -7.36 -7.43
C ALA A 168 -10.16 -5.99 -8.09
N LEU A 169 -10.73 -5.76 -9.27
CA LEU A 169 -10.70 -4.51 -10.03
C LEU A 169 -11.92 -3.60 -9.80
N SER A 170 -12.87 -3.99 -8.95
CA SER A 170 -14.14 -3.26 -8.73
C SER A 170 -14.04 -2.04 -7.81
#